data_AF-A0A7S0RTR8-F1
#
_entry.id   AF-A0A7S0RTR8-F1
#
_cell.length_a   1.000
_cell.length_b   1.000
_cell.length_c   1.000
_cell.angle_alpha   90.00
_cell.angle_beta   90.00
_cell.angle_gamma   90.00
#
_symmetry.space_group_name_H-M   'P 1'
#
loop_
_entity.id
_entity.type
_entity.pdbx_description
1 polymer ?
#
loop_
_entity_poly.entity_id
_entity_poly.type
_entity_poly.pdbx_seq_one_letter_code
_entity_poly.pdbx_strand_id
1 'polypeptide(L)'
;ERLQRRLERVWQLLHLPVVQKLDMVIKYTSRDMAPHLEKALQVWETGAAAIVGREQALGHLEELTQIAEREADDPASVAHLPSSQGGRFSPGLSTSLTPTQRRQLEAREAAALRVLENCTVHVLKADYQLATVYQDVLTFHGYPYTQNKRDPGWWTGMSEAPPQVPYDDEFFELA
;
A
#
# COMPACT_ATOMS: atom_id res chain seq x y z
N GLU A 1 13.37 -9.36 -26.57
CA GLU A 1 12.54 -8.13 -26.52
C GLU A 1 11.36 -8.16 -25.53
N ARG A 2 10.59 -9.24 -25.41
CA ARG A 2 9.43 -9.28 -24.47
C ARG A 2 9.84 -9.22 -22.99
N LEU A 3 10.87 -9.97 -22.58
CA LEU A 3 11.33 -10.01 -21.18
C LEU A 3 12.01 -8.71 -20.75
N GLN A 4 12.79 -8.08 -21.63
CA GLN A 4 13.42 -6.79 -21.33
C GLN A 4 12.39 -5.70 -21.00
N ARG A 5 11.33 -5.58 -21.82
CA ARG A 5 10.24 -4.61 -21.57
C ARG A 5 9.51 -4.86 -20.24
N ARG A 6 9.33 -6.13 -19.86
CA ARG A 6 8.75 -6.52 -18.57
C ARG A 6 9.65 -6.08 -17.41
N LEU A 7 10.95 -6.33 -17.53
CA LEU A 7 11.95 -5.93 -16.55
C LEU A 7 12.04 -4.41 -16.38
N GLU A 8 12.07 -3.66 -17.49
CA GLU A 8 12.06 -2.19 -17.48
C GLU A 8 10.81 -1.63 -16.79
N ARG A 9 9.65 -2.27 -16.98
CA ARG A 9 8.41 -1.88 -16.29
C ARG A 9 8.51 -2.10 -14.79
N VAL A 10 9.01 -3.26 -14.34
CA VAL A 10 9.26 -3.52 -12.91
C VAL A 10 10.18 -2.45 -12.33
N TRP A 11 11.27 -2.13 -13.03
CA TRP A 11 12.22 -1.10 -12.61
C TRP A 11 11.61 0.29 -12.47
N GLN A 12 10.69 0.64 -13.37
CA GLN A 12 9.98 1.92 -13.33
C GLN A 12 8.99 1.94 -12.16
N LEU A 13 8.17 0.90 -11.99
CA LEU A 13 7.17 0.82 -10.93
C LEU A 13 7.81 0.84 -9.54
N LEU A 14 8.94 0.14 -9.36
CA LEU A 14 9.63 0.05 -8.08
C LEU A 14 10.61 1.21 -7.82
N HIS A 15 10.77 2.12 -8.78
CA HIS A 15 11.76 3.19 -8.73
C HIS A 15 13.16 2.68 -8.38
N LEU A 16 13.57 1.59 -9.03
CA LEU A 16 14.85 0.94 -8.71
C LEU A 16 16.03 1.86 -9.06
N PRO A 17 17.03 2.02 -8.15
CA PRO A 17 18.27 2.72 -8.46
C PRO A 17 19.08 2.00 -9.55
N VAL A 18 19.92 2.75 -10.28
CA VAL A 18 20.75 2.19 -11.37
C VAL A 18 21.60 1.00 -10.91
N VAL A 19 22.18 1.08 -9.71
CA VAL A 19 23.02 0.00 -9.15
C VAL A 19 22.24 -1.31 -9.07
N GLN A 20 21.04 -1.29 -8.50
CA GLN A 20 20.20 -2.50 -8.36
C GLN A 20 19.72 -3.03 -9.72
N LYS A 21 19.48 -2.15 -10.71
CA LYS A 21 19.18 -2.59 -12.08
C LYS A 21 20.35 -3.35 -12.68
N LEU A 22 21.58 -2.85 -12.50
CA LEU A 22 22.79 -3.50 -12.98
C LEU A 22 23.00 -4.86 -12.31
N ASP A 23 22.80 -4.95 -11.00
CA ASP A 23 22.90 -6.22 -10.27
C ASP A 23 21.94 -7.27 -10.81
N MET A 24 20.68 -6.90 -11.07
CA MET A 24 19.70 -7.78 -11.71
C MET A 24 20.16 -8.22 -13.11
N VAL A 25 20.68 -7.30 -13.93
CA VAL A 25 21.18 -7.65 -15.28
C VAL A 25 22.33 -8.64 -15.19
N ILE A 26 23.33 -8.38 -14.34
CA ILE A 26 24.49 -9.27 -14.16
C ILE A 26 24.03 -10.65 -13.72
N LYS A 27 23.12 -10.71 -12.74
CA LYS A 27 22.57 -11.97 -12.23
C LYS A 27 21.83 -12.75 -13.32
N TYR A 28 20.83 -12.15 -13.95
CA TYR A 28 19.95 -12.85 -14.89
C TYR A 28 20.51 -12.99 -16.30
N THR A 29 21.72 -12.49 -16.56
CA THR A 29 22.51 -12.83 -17.75
C THR A 29 23.52 -13.95 -17.49
N SER A 30 23.73 -14.34 -16.23
CA SER A 30 24.57 -15.49 -15.89
C SER A 30 23.95 -16.80 -16.39
N ARG A 31 24.80 -17.78 -16.69
CA ARG A 31 24.37 -19.09 -17.21
C ARG A 31 23.41 -19.82 -16.28
N ASP A 32 23.58 -19.64 -14.96
CA ASP A 32 22.84 -20.38 -13.94
C ASP A 32 21.46 -19.76 -13.67
N MET A 33 21.35 -18.42 -13.72
CA MET A 33 20.11 -17.70 -13.40
C MET A 33 19.32 -17.25 -14.64
N ALA A 34 19.92 -17.19 -15.83
CA ALA A 34 19.20 -16.84 -17.06
C ALA A 34 17.93 -17.69 -17.32
N PRO A 35 17.93 -19.03 -17.09
CA PRO A 35 16.72 -19.84 -17.25
C PRO A 35 15.60 -19.48 -16.26
N HIS A 36 15.95 -18.85 -15.14
CA HIS A 36 15.04 -18.50 -14.05
C HIS A 36 14.42 -17.10 -14.22
N LEU A 37 14.95 -16.27 -15.13
CA LEU A 37 14.53 -14.88 -15.31
C LEU A 37 13.02 -14.73 -15.52
N GLU A 38 12.40 -15.56 -16.36
CA GLU A 38 10.98 -15.41 -16.66
C GLU A 38 10.09 -15.69 -15.45
N LYS A 39 10.41 -16.70 -14.64
CA LYS A 39 9.68 -17.03 -13.41
C LYS A 39 9.95 -16.00 -12.32
N ALA A 40 11.20 -15.57 -12.16
CA ALA A 40 11.53 -14.50 -11.23
C ALA A 40 10.79 -13.20 -11.58
N LEU A 41 10.71 -12.86 -12.86
CA LEU A 41 9.96 -11.70 -13.34
C LEU A 41 8.48 -11.75 -12.96
N GLN A 42 7.84 -12.92 -12.95
CA GLN A 42 6.44 -13.03 -12.50
C GLN A 42 6.29 -12.66 -11.02
N VAL A 43 7.24 -13.08 -10.19
CA VAL A 43 7.26 -12.74 -8.75
C VAL A 43 7.52 -11.25 -8.56
N TRP A 44 8.51 -10.71 -9.27
CA TRP A 44 8.81 -9.28 -9.27
C TRP A 44 7.63 -8.41 -9.75
N GLU A 45 6.93 -8.82 -10.81
CA GLU A 45 5.75 -8.12 -11.32
C GLU A 45 4.59 -8.14 -10.32
N THR A 46 4.36 -9.29 -9.68
CA THR A 46 3.34 -9.44 -8.63
C THR A 46 3.66 -8.56 -7.43
N GLY A 47 4.91 -8.60 -6.96
CA GLY A 47 5.38 -7.75 -5.86
C GLY A 47 5.30 -6.26 -6.20
N ALA A 48 5.71 -5.86 -7.41
CA ALA A 48 5.63 -4.47 -7.85
C ALA A 48 4.20 -3.94 -7.93
N ALA A 49 3.28 -4.72 -8.50
CA ALA A 49 1.86 -4.36 -8.56
C ALA A 49 1.27 -4.22 -7.14
N ALA A 50 1.62 -5.15 -6.24
CA ALA A 50 1.14 -5.12 -4.87
C ALA A 50 1.67 -3.92 -4.06
N ILE A 51 2.97 -3.59 -4.21
CA ILE A 51 3.57 -2.40 -3.61
C ILE A 51 2.85 -1.14 -4.11
N VAL A 52 2.73 -0.97 -5.42
CA VAL A 52 2.09 0.22 -6.00
C VAL A 52 0.64 0.35 -5.55
N GLY A 53 -0.11 -0.75 -5.54
CA GLY A 53 -1.49 -0.77 -5.03
C GLY A 53 -1.58 -0.40 -3.54
N ARG A 54 -0.64 -0.89 -2.73
CA ARG A 54 -0.55 -0.57 -1.31
C ARG A 54 -0.29 0.92 -1.08
N GLU A 55 0.71 1.49 -1.76
CA GLU A 55 1.08 2.91 -1.62
C GLU A 55 -0.05 3.84 -2.07
N GLN A 56 -0.78 3.47 -3.13
CA GLN A 56 -1.97 4.23 -3.55
C GLN A 56 -3.10 4.16 -2.52
N ALA A 57 -3.36 2.98 -1.93
CA ALA A 57 -4.38 2.81 -0.91
C ALA A 57 -4.03 3.56 0.38
N LEU A 58 -2.75 3.57 0.79
CA LEU A 58 -2.27 4.40 1.90
C LEU A 58 -2.50 5.89 1.63
N GLY A 59 -2.12 6.38 0.45
CA GLY A 59 -2.37 7.76 0.07
C GLY A 59 -3.86 8.14 0.12
N HIS A 60 -4.75 7.25 -0.33
CA HIS A 60 -6.20 7.48 -0.20
C HIS A 60 -6.66 7.52 1.26
N LEU A 61 -6.13 6.68 2.14
CA LEU A 61 -6.51 6.70 3.57
C LEU A 61 -6.00 7.98 4.26
N GLU A 62 -4.79 8.43 3.92
CA GLU A 62 -4.26 9.71 4.43
C GLU A 62 -5.15 10.88 3.99
N GLU A 63 -5.58 10.91 2.73
CA GLU A 63 -6.53 11.91 2.23
C GLU A 63 -7.88 11.86 2.96
N LEU A 64 -8.43 10.66 3.18
CA LEU A 64 -9.70 10.48 3.90
C LEU A 64 -9.59 10.92 5.36
N THR A 65 -8.47 10.61 6.02
CA THR A 65 -8.20 11.02 7.40
C THR A 65 -8.15 12.53 7.51
N GLN A 66 -7.47 13.22 6.58
CA GLN A 66 -7.42 14.68 6.55
C GLN A 66 -8.81 15.32 6.32
N ILE A 67 -9.70 14.68 5.55
CA ILE A 67 -11.08 15.14 5.38
C ILE A 67 -11.84 15.04 6.71
N ALA A 68 -11.70 13.91 7.42
CA ALA A 68 -12.36 13.68 8.70
C ALA A 68 -11.87 14.66 9.79
N GLU A 69 -10.58 14.95 9.85
CA GLU A 69 -10.00 15.92 10.78
C GLU A 69 -10.56 17.34 10.55
N ARG A 70 -10.66 17.77 9.28
CA ARG A 70 -11.21 19.09 8.94
C ARG A 70 -12.69 19.23 9.30
N GLU A 71 -13.46 18.15 9.23
CA GLU A 71 -14.86 18.13 9.68
C GLU A 71 -14.98 18.24 11.20
N ALA A 72 -14.06 17.61 11.94
CA ALA A 72 -14.04 17.67 13.41
C ALA A 72 -13.64 19.06 13.92
N ASP A 73 -12.79 19.78 13.17
CA ASP A 73 -12.32 21.13 13.48
C ASP A 73 -13.28 22.26 13.02
N ASP A 74 -14.44 21.97 12.40
CA ASP A 74 -15.41 23.01 12.02
C ASP A 74 -16.11 23.61 13.28
N PRO A 75 -15.82 24.87 13.66
CA PRO A 75 -16.37 25.49 14.86
C PRO A 75 -17.88 25.74 14.78
N ALA A 76 -18.50 25.57 13.59
CA ALA A 76 -19.95 25.65 13.42
C ALA A 76 -20.71 24.46 14.02
N SER A 77 -20.02 23.38 14.41
CA SER A 77 -20.61 22.18 15.03
C SER A 77 -21.10 22.41 16.47
N VAL A 78 -20.56 23.41 17.19
CA VAL A 78 -20.79 23.59 18.64
C VAL A 78 -21.81 24.69 18.98
N ALA A 79 -22.41 25.36 18.00
CA ALA A 79 -23.24 26.55 18.21
C ALA A 79 -24.75 26.28 18.17
N HIS A 80 -25.27 25.45 19.09
CA HIS A 80 -26.71 25.46 19.42
C HIS A 80 -26.93 25.37 20.94
N LEU A 81 -26.70 26.49 21.63
CA LEU A 81 -27.44 26.84 22.86
C LEU A 81 -28.64 27.71 22.46
N PRO A 82 -29.87 27.43 22.92
CA PRO A 82 -31.01 28.27 22.59
C PRO A 82 -31.01 29.49 23.52
N SER A 83 -30.78 30.67 22.99
CA SER A 83 -31.12 31.91 23.69
C SER A 83 -31.60 32.96 22.69
N SER A 84 -32.93 33.03 22.64
CA SER A 84 -33.77 34.23 22.49
C SER A 84 -33.44 35.28 21.42
N GLN A 85 -34.45 35.48 20.57
CA GLN A 85 -34.85 36.73 19.89
C GLN A 85 -34.03 37.22 18.68
N GLY A 86 -34.68 37.11 17.52
CA GLY A 86 -34.86 38.25 16.62
C GLY A 86 -33.62 38.78 15.91
N GLY A 87 -33.00 37.97 15.07
CA GLY A 87 -31.98 38.44 14.12
C GLY A 87 -32.08 37.64 12.82
N ARG A 88 -32.07 38.33 11.67
CA ARG A 88 -32.05 37.69 10.35
C ARG A 88 -30.81 36.81 10.25
N PHE A 89 -30.99 35.50 10.35
CA PHE A 89 -29.93 34.53 10.06
C PHE A 89 -29.71 34.51 8.55
N SER A 90 -28.61 35.10 8.10
CA SER A 90 -27.95 34.64 6.88
C SER A 90 -27.35 33.26 7.23
N PRO A 91 -27.72 32.17 6.56
CA PRO A 91 -27.06 30.89 6.80
C PRO A 91 -25.65 31.01 6.23
N GLY A 92 -24.69 31.34 7.08
CA GLY A 92 -23.30 31.01 6.82
C GLY A 92 -23.24 29.50 6.60
N LEU A 93 -22.64 29.09 5.49
CA LEU A 93 -22.50 27.70 5.10
C LEU A 93 -21.75 26.93 6.20
N SER A 94 -22.48 26.30 7.14
CA SER A 94 -21.96 25.13 7.86
C SER A 94 -21.63 24.09 6.78
N THR A 95 -20.35 23.79 6.62
CA THR A 95 -19.91 22.88 5.56
C THR A 95 -19.90 21.44 6.08
N SER A 96 -20.82 21.09 6.99
CA SER A 96 -20.90 19.73 7.52
C SER A 96 -21.31 18.76 6.42
N LEU A 97 -20.58 17.65 6.27
CA LEU A 97 -20.93 16.61 5.30
C LEU A 97 -22.36 16.10 5.52
N THR A 98 -23.08 15.95 4.41
CA THR A 98 -24.39 15.28 4.40
C THR A 98 -24.25 13.79 4.77
N PRO A 99 -25.30 13.13 5.28
CA PRO A 99 -25.26 11.69 5.58
C PRO A 99 -24.82 10.82 4.39
N THR A 100 -25.20 11.21 3.17
CA THR A 100 -24.79 10.53 1.94
C THR A 100 -23.28 10.65 1.69
N GLN A 101 -22.70 11.83 1.90
CA GLN A 101 -21.27 12.06 1.75
C GLN A 101 -20.47 11.28 2.80
N ARG A 102 -20.92 11.24 4.07
CA ARG A 102 -20.29 10.44 5.13
C ARG A 102 -20.25 8.96 4.77
N ARG A 103 -21.39 8.41 4.35
CA ARG A 103 -21.48 7.01 3.90
C ARG A 103 -20.57 6.72 2.70
N GLN A 104 -20.39 7.69 1.81
CA GLN A 104 -19.48 7.56 0.68
C GLN A 104 -18.01 7.53 1.12
N LEU A 105 -17.62 8.34 2.12
CA LEU A 105 -16.26 8.32 2.68
C LEU A 105 -15.99 6.99 3.39
N GLU A 106 -16.92 6.52 4.23
CA GLU A 106 -16.82 5.21 4.92
C GLU A 106 -16.67 4.06 3.91
N ALA A 107 -17.45 4.08 2.82
CA ALA A 107 -17.34 3.07 1.78
C ALA A 107 -15.98 3.12 1.05
N ARG A 108 -15.42 4.31 0.82
CA ARG A 108 -14.10 4.50 0.21
C ARG A 108 -12.99 4.02 1.15
N GLU A 109 -13.10 4.31 2.44
CA GLU A 109 -12.18 3.85 3.47
C GLU A 109 -12.17 2.32 3.54
N ALA A 110 -13.35 1.70 3.66
CA ALA A 110 -13.48 0.25 3.67
C ALA A 110 -12.92 -0.41 2.39
N ALA A 111 -13.10 0.23 1.23
CA ALA A 111 -12.51 -0.24 -0.02
C ALA A 111 -10.97 -0.13 -0.01
N ALA A 112 -10.40 0.97 0.49
CA ALA A 112 -8.96 1.14 0.60
C ALA A 112 -8.32 0.14 1.57
N LEU A 113 -8.96 -0.13 2.72
CA LEU A 113 -8.51 -1.14 3.69
C LEU A 113 -8.48 -2.55 3.07
N ARG A 114 -9.49 -2.93 2.28
CA ARG A 114 -9.50 -4.21 1.55
C ARG A 114 -8.35 -4.31 0.55
N VAL A 115 -8.03 -3.21 -0.15
CA VAL A 115 -6.89 -3.18 -1.07
C VAL A 115 -5.59 -3.37 -0.29
N LEU A 116 -5.42 -2.70 0.85
CA LEU A 116 -4.23 -2.88 1.70
C LEU A 116 -4.04 -4.33 2.15
N GLU A 117 -5.10 -4.99 2.61
CA GLU A 117 -5.05 -6.39 3.05
C GLU A 117 -4.57 -7.30 1.91
N ASN A 118 -5.22 -7.21 0.75
CA ASN A 118 -4.86 -8.01 -0.42
C ASN A 118 -3.42 -7.72 -0.89
N CYS A 119 -3.03 -6.45 -0.97
CA CYS A 119 -1.68 -6.08 -1.35
C CYS A 119 -0.65 -6.59 -0.36
N THR A 120 -0.95 -6.59 0.95
CA THR A 120 -0.04 -7.08 1.99
C THR A 120 0.29 -8.56 1.78
N VAL A 121 -0.71 -9.39 1.51
CA VAL A 121 -0.50 -10.82 1.22
C VAL A 121 0.43 -11.01 0.01
N HIS A 122 0.20 -10.28 -1.08
CA HIS A 122 1.02 -10.39 -2.29
C HIS A 122 2.44 -9.85 -2.10
N VAL A 123 2.62 -8.77 -1.33
CA VAL A 123 3.95 -8.24 -0.98
C VAL A 123 4.74 -9.28 -0.20
N LEU A 124 4.17 -9.85 0.86
CA LEU A 124 4.86 -10.83 1.71
C LEU A 124 5.21 -12.10 0.94
N LYS A 125 4.27 -12.58 0.11
CA LYS A 125 4.50 -13.74 -0.76
C LYS A 125 5.64 -13.49 -1.75
N ALA A 126 5.64 -12.33 -2.40
CA ALA A 126 6.69 -11.98 -3.37
C ALA A 126 8.05 -11.81 -2.69
N ASP A 127 8.10 -11.10 -1.55
CA ASP A 127 9.34 -10.91 -0.78
C ASP A 127 9.93 -12.25 -0.33
N TYR A 128 9.10 -13.15 0.19
CA TYR A 128 9.52 -14.50 0.56
C TYR A 128 10.08 -15.29 -0.62
N GLN A 129 9.36 -15.32 -1.75
CA GLN A 129 9.80 -16.07 -2.94
C GLN A 129 11.09 -15.51 -3.53
N LEU A 130 11.24 -14.18 -3.56
CA LEU A 130 12.47 -13.53 -4.00
C LEU A 130 13.63 -13.88 -3.08
N ALA A 131 13.46 -13.79 -1.76
CA ALA A 131 14.51 -14.07 -0.80
C ALA A 131 14.98 -15.53 -0.83
N THR A 132 14.03 -16.48 -0.89
CA THR A 132 14.34 -17.92 -0.71
C THR A 132 14.69 -18.63 -2.01
N VAL A 133 13.95 -18.37 -3.09
CA VAL A 133 14.12 -19.08 -4.36
C VAL A 133 15.17 -18.40 -5.22
N TYR A 134 15.14 -17.07 -5.25
CA TYR A 134 15.98 -16.30 -6.17
C TYR A 134 17.17 -15.64 -5.47
N GLN A 135 17.21 -15.55 -4.14
CA GLN A 135 18.20 -14.75 -3.39
C GLN A 135 18.18 -13.28 -3.82
N ASP A 136 16.99 -12.71 -3.95
CA ASP A 136 16.72 -11.31 -4.20
C ASP A 136 15.96 -10.67 -3.04
N VAL A 137 15.95 -9.34 -3.01
CA VAL A 137 15.21 -8.58 -2.02
C VAL A 137 14.19 -7.69 -2.74
N LEU A 138 12.93 -7.78 -2.34
CA LEU A 138 11.89 -6.90 -2.88
C LEU A 138 12.13 -5.48 -2.37
N THR A 139 12.48 -4.57 -3.28
CA THR A 139 12.86 -3.20 -2.94
C THR A 139 11.94 -2.17 -3.60
N PHE A 140 11.75 -1.05 -2.91
CA PHE A 140 11.00 0.11 -3.40
C PHE A 140 11.80 1.37 -3.11
N HIS A 141 12.01 2.22 -4.13
CA HIS A 141 12.95 3.35 -4.08
C HIS A 141 14.36 2.95 -3.59
N GLY A 142 14.77 1.71 -3.84
CA GLY A 142 16.07 1.17 -3.45
C GLY A 142 16.16 0.61 -2.03
N TYR A 143 15.10 0.67 -1.23
CA TYR A 143 15.08 0.13 0.13
C TYR A 143 14.27 -1.17 0.19
N PRO A 144 14.67 -2.16 0.99
CA PRO A 144 13.86 -3.37 1.21
C PRO A 144 12.47 -2.97 1.73
N TYR A 145 11.42 -3.36 1.02
CA TYR A 145 10.09 -2.83 1.27
C TYR A 145 9.53 -3.27 2.63
N THR A 146 9.67 -4.56 2.94
CA THR A 146 9.19 -5.17 4.21
C THR A 146 10.04 -4.82 5.43
N GLN A 147 11.25 -4.27 5.24
CA GLN A 147 12.14 -3.87 6.34
C GLN A 147 12.17 -2.34 6.53
N ASN A 148 11.46 -1.58 5.69
CA ASN A 148 11.50 -0.14 5.74
C ASN A 148 10.70 0.39 6.95
N LYS A 149 11.41 1.01 7.90
CA LYS A 149 10.85 1.59 9.14
C LYS A 149 10.06 2.88 8.93
N ARG A 150 9.79 3.28 7.69
CA ARG A 150 9.04 4.50 7.36
C ARG A 150 7.55 4.41 7.64
N ASP A 151 7.05 3.22 7.98
CA ASP A 151 5.65 2.99 8.33
C ASP A 151 5.55 2.61 9.82
N PRO A 152 5.41 3.56 10.76
CA PRO A 152 5.18 3.23 12.17
C PRO A 152 3.93 2.36 12.40
N GLY A 153 3.05 2.27 11.39
CA GLY A 153 1.83 1.48 11.34
C GLY A 153 2.03 -0.02 11.11
N TRP A 154 3.17 -0.46 10.56
CA TRP A 154 3.35 -1.88 10.24
C TRP A 154 3.49 -2.77 11.48
N TRP A 155 3.88 -2.21 12.63
CA TRP A 155 4.02 -2.91 13.91
C TRP A 155 2.88 -2.66 14.90
N THR A 156 2.13 -1.56 14.79
CA THR A 156 1.25 -1.10 15.89
C THR A 156 0.00 -1.97 16.09
N GLY A 157 -0.30 -2.87 15.15
CA GLY A 157 -1.34 -3.91 15.28
C GLY A 157 -0.84 -5.32 15.61
N MET A 158 0.48 -5.55 15.62
CA MET A 158 1.09 -6.85 15.93
C MET A 158 1.96 -6.70 17.18
N SER A 159 1.32 -6.65 18.36
CA SER A 159 2.00 -6.55 19.66
C SER A 159 2.77 -7.82 20.06
N GLU A 160 2.86 -8.81 19.19
CA GLU A 160 3.70 -9.98 19.37
C GLU A 160 4.67 -10.06 18.19
N ALA A 161 5.89 -10.55 18.47
CA ALA A 161 6.90 -10.85 17.46
C ALA A 161 6.24 -11.48 16.21
N PRO A 162 6.74 -11.20 14.99
CA PRO A 162 6.11 -11.71 13.77
C PRO A 162 5.85 -13.20 13.99
N PRO A 163 4.59 -13.67 13.84
CA PRO A 163 4.27 -15.06 14.08
C PRO A 163 5.27 -15.86 13.25
N GLN A 164 5.95 -16.81 13.90
CA GLN A 164 6.64 -17.88 13.21
C GLN A 164 5.53 -18.65 12.50
N VAL A 165 5.08 -18.15 11.34
CA VAL A 165 3.99 -18.76 10.58
C VAL A 165 4.47 -20.17 10.27
N PRO A 166 3.82 -21.21 10.81
CA PRO A 166 4.13 -22.58 10.42
C PRO A 166 3.89 -22.67 8.93
N TYR A 167 4.93 -23.12 8.24
CA TYR A 167 5.02 -23.18 6.80
C TYR A 167 4.16 -24.35 6.31
N ASP A 168 2.84 -24.17 6.28
CA ASP A 168 1.92 -25.16 5.72
C ASP A 168 1.49 -24.71 4.32
N ASP A 169 1.80 -25.54 3.31
CA ASP A 169 1.51 -25.32 1.89
C ASP A 169 0.02 -25.06 1.60
N GLU A 170 -0.87 -25.38 2.54
CA GLU A 170 -2.33 -25.20 2.42
C GLU A 170 -2.80 -23.74 2.55
N PHE A 171 -1.99 -22.83 3.10
CA PHE A 171 -2.41 -21.42 3.27
C PHE A 171 -2.49 -20.64 1.95
N PHE A 172 -1.88 -21.15 0.88
CA PHE A 172 -1.73 -20.44 -0.40
C PHE A 172 -2.68 -20.91 -1.52
N GLU A 173 -3.57 -21.89 -1.27
CA GLU A 173 -4.57 -22.33 -2.25
C GLU A 173 -5.91 -21.58 -2.21
N LEU A 174 -6.11 -20.65 -1.26
CA LEU A 174 -7.33 -19.86 -1.16
C LEU A 174 -7.06 -18.36 -1.38
N ALA A 175 -6.74 -17.98 -2.62
CA ALA A 175 -6.87 -16.60 -3.11
C ALA A 175 -6.97 -16.57 -4.65
#